data_AF-A0A936TW07-F1
#
_entry.id   AF-A0A936TW07-F1
#
_cell.length_a   1.000
_cell.length_b   1.000
_cell.length_c   1.000
_cell.angle_alpha   90.00
_cell.angle_beta   90.00
_cell.angle_gamma   90.00
#
_symmetry.space_group_name_H-M   'P 1'
#
loop_
_entity.id
_entity.type
_entity.pdbx_description
1 polymer ?
#
loop_
_entity_poly.entity_id
_entity_poly.type
_entity_poly.pdbx_seq_one_letter_code
_entity_poly.pdbx_strand_id
1 'polypeptide(L)'
;MNEFWINFSANLASDTLLAFAIYFIVTQPGEKRKYVARRNNALGLLKSEAEINRQRAVSYIDNLTHPDAVTTAAFPMRFTRGAWNALKETGLIAELDDPTLAYRLFRMNELGVIANGNLRRFELAHLEETGGKIAELGELARKNCAHYLATLDMALNKLQGIESVQLEAEAFGPEPRQDGNAMELSDARG
;
A
#
# COMPACT_ATOMS: atom_id res chain seq x y z
N MET A 1 -36.11 -28.13 -43.52
CA MET A 1 -34.70 -28.30 -43.04
C MET A 1 -33.90 -27.00 -43.10
N ASN A 2 -33.98 -26.18 -44.15
CA ASN A 2 -33.25 -24.91 -44.24
C ASN A 2 -33.58 -23.90 -43.11
N GLU A 3 -34.85 -23.78 -42.72
CA GLU A 3 -35.27 -22.80 -41.70
C GLU A 3 -34.72 -23.08 -40.30
N PHE A 4 -34.48 -24.35 -39.94
CA PHE A 4 -33.90 -24.72 -38.65
C PHE A 4 -32.44 -24.25 -38.55
N TRP A 5 -31.64 -24.51 -39.58
CA TRP A 5 -30.23 -24.11 -39.59
C TRP A 5 -30.05 -22.59 -39.64
N ILE A 6 -30.95 -21.87 -40.31
CA ILE A 6 -30.94 -20.40 -40.35
C ILE A 6 -31.31 -19.81 -38.98
N ASN A 7 -32.36 -20.30 -38.32
CA ASN A 7 -32.73 -19.83 -36.99
C ASN A 7 -31.72 -20.24 -35.91
N PHE A 8 -31.12 -21.43 -36.02
CA PHE A 8 -30.07 -21.88 -35.12
C PHE A 8 -28.80 -21.04 -35.26
N SER A 9 -28.34 -20.77 -36.48
CA SER A 9 -27.15 -19.94 -36.73
C SER A 9 -27.38 -18.46 -36.38
N ALA A 10 -28.58 -17.92 -36.60
CA ALA A 10 -28.91 -16.56 -36.19
C ALA A 10 -28.90 -16.38 -34.66
N ASN A 11 -29.46 -17.35 -33.92
CA ASN A 11 -29.43 -17.32 -32.46
C ASN A 11 -28.01 -17.56 -31.91
N LEU A 12 -27.27 -18.53 -32.46
CA LEU A 12 -25.89 -18.79 -32.08
C LEU A 12 -25.00 -17.57 -32.33
N ALA A 13 -25.15 -16.89 -33.48
CA ALA A 13 -24.37 -15.69 -33.81
C ALA A 13 -24.69 -14.52 -32.85
N SER A 14 -25.97 -14.33 -32.50
CA SER A 14 -26.39 -13.33 -31.51
C SER A 14 -25.82 -13.61 -30.13
N ASP A 15 -25.90 -14.85 -29.65
CA ASP A 15 -25.37 -15.25 -28.33
C ASP A 15 -23.84 -15.18 -28.29
N THR A 16 -23.16 -15.53 -29.37
CA THR A 16 -21.70 -15.43 -29.48
C THR A 16 -21.23 -13.98 -29.52
N LEU A 17 -21.97 -13.09 -30.22
CA LEU A 17 -21.69 -11.66 -30.22
C LEU A 17 -21.91 -11.03 -28.85
N LEU A 18 -22.96 -11.43 -28.14
CA LEU A 18 -23.23 -10.97 -26.78
C LEU A 18 -22.14 -11.46 -25.81
N ALA A 19 -21.72 -12.71 -25.91
CA ALA A 19 -20.62 -13.27 -25.13
C ALA A 19 -19.29 -12.54 -25.43
N PHE A 20 -19.01 -12.23 -26.69
CA PHE A 20 -17.85 -11.43 -27.08
C PHE A 20 -17.92 -9.98 -26.59
N ALA A 21 -19.10 -9.35 -26.63
CA ALA A 21 -19.30 -8.01 -26.12
C ALA A 21 -19.13 -7.96 -24.60
N ILE A 22 -19.71 -8.91 -23.86
CA ILE A 22 -19.52 -9.05 -22.41
C ILE A 22 -18.05 -9.32 -22.11
N TYR A 23 -17.41 -10.23 -22.85
CA TYR A 23 -15.97 -10.49 -22.71
C TYR A 23 -15.16 -9.21 -22.95
N PHE A 24 -15.43 -8.44 -24.01
CA PHE A 24 -14.71 -7.18 -24.29
C PHE A 24 -14.96 -6.11 -23.25
N ILE A 25 -16.19 -5.99 -22.74
CA ILE A 25 -16.56 -5.07 -21.66
C ILE A 25 -15.80 -5.46 -20.38
N VAL A 26 -15.81 -6.75 -20.01
CA VAL A 26 -15.15 -7.28 -18.82
C VAL A 26 -13.62 -7.27 -18.95
N THR A 27 -13.09 -7.42 -20.16
CA THR A 27 -11.64 -7.50 -20.42
C THR A 27 -11.03 -6.20 -20.93
N GLN A 28 -11.76 -5.08 -20.97
CA GLN A 28 -11.26 -3.81 -21.55
C GLN A 28 -9.85 -3.49 -21.01
N PRO A 29 -8.81 -3.60 -21.85
CA PRO A 29 -7.43 -3.40 -21.41
C PRO A 29 -7.19 -1.96 -20.95
N GLY A 30 -7.99 -0.99 -21.43
CA GLY A 30 -7.96 0.39 -20.98
C GLY A 30 -8.40 0.58 -19.52
N GLU A 31 -9.42 -0.15 -19.05
CA GLU A 31 -9.88 -0.06 -17.66
C GLU A 31 -8.89 -0.72 -16.70
N LYS A 32 -8.33 -1.88 -17.09
CA LYS A 32 -7.26 -2.54 -16.34
C LYS A 32 -6.03 -1.63 -16.19
N ARG A 33 -5.57 -1.00 -17.28
CA ARG A 33 -4.45 -0.04 -17.24
C ARG A 33 -4.75 1.16 -16.35
N LYS A 34 -5.95 1.74 -16.43
CA LYS A 34 -6.36 2.86 -15.55
C LYS A 34 -6.45 2.44 -14.08
N TYR A 35 -6.85 1.21 -13.81
CA TYR A 35 -6.88 0.66 -12.45
C TYR A 35 -5.45 0.51 -11.90
N VAL A 36 -4.55 -0.13 -12.65
CA VAL A 36 -3.14 -0.29 -12.27
C VAL A 36 -2.45 1.06 -12.07
N ALA A 37 -2.66 2.02 -12.99
CA ALA A 37 -2.09 3.36 -12.85
C ALA A 37 -2.57 4.08 -11.57
N ARG A 38 -3.87 3.98 -11.23
CA ARG A 38 -4.40 4.55 -9.97
C ARG A 38 -3.79 3.88 -8.75
N ARG A 39 -3.64 2.56 -8.77
CA ARG A 39 -2.98 1.78 -7.71
C ARG A 39 -1.52 2.19 -7.53
N ASN A 40 -0.76 2.32 -8.62
CA ASN A 40 0.65 2.73 -8.57
C ASN A 40 0.79 4.16 -8.04
N ASN A 41 -0.09 5.08 -8.44
CA ASN A 41 -0.12 6.43 -7.90
C ASN A 41 -0.43 6.46 -6.39
N ALA A 42 -1.37 5.63 -5.92
CA ALA A 42 -1.68 5.51 -4.49
C ALA A 42 -0.50 4.93 -3.69
N LEU A 43 0.19 3.92 -4.24
CA LEU A 43 1.42 3.37 -3.66
C LEU A 43 2.53 4.43 -3.60
N GLY A 44 2.75 5.18 -4.67
CA GLY A 44 3.73 6.25 -4.72
C GLY A 44 3.46 7.34 -3.69
N LEU A 45 2.18 7.72 -3.51
CA LEU A 45 1.78 8.69 -2.49
C LEU A 45 2.05 8.16 -1.06
N LEU A 46 1.69 6.91 -0.77
CA LEU A 46 1.97 6.29 0.52
C LEU A 46 3.48 6.21 0.81
N LYS A 47 4.30 5.80 -0.18
CA LYS A 47 5.76 5.75 -0.06
C LYS A 47 6.35 7.13 0.24
N SER A 48 5.92 8.15 -0.50
CA SER A 48 6.37 9.53 -0.29
C SER A 48 6.06 10.01 1.13
N GLU A 49 4.84 9.78 1.63
CA GLU A 49 4.48 10.15 2.99
C GLU A 49 5.25 9.36 4.05
N ALA A 50 5.47 8.06 3.82
CA ALA A 50 6.26 7.24 4.73
C ALA A 50 7.72 7.72 4.79
N GLU A 51 8.32 8.08 3.65
CA GLU A 51 9.70 8.61 3.60
C GLU A 51 9.82 9.98 4.27
N ILE A 52 8.85 10.88 4.06
CA ILE A 52 8.81 12.18 4.76
C ILE A 52 8.73 11.97 6.28
N ASN A 53 7.85 11.05 6.72
CA ASN A 53 7.73 10.74 8.14
C ASN A 53 8.99 10.05 8.70
N ARG A 54 9.67 9.25 7.89
CA ARG A 54 10.93 8.59 8.23
C ARG A 54 12.03 9.62 8.48
N GLN A 55 12.19 10.58 7.56
CA GLN A 55 13.14 11.68 7.70
C GLN A 55 12.87 12.54 8.95
N ARG A 56 11.59 12.82 9.23
CA ARG A 56 11.18 13.52 10.46
C ARG A 56 11.55 12.73 11.71
N ALA A 57 11.26 11.42 11.74
CA ALA A 57 11.58 10.57 12.88
C ALA A 57 13.09 10.54 13.14
N VAL A 58 13.92 10.42 12.09
CA VAL A 58 15.40 10.51 12.20
C VAL A 58 15.82 11.84 12.80
N SER A 59 15.35 12.96 12.24
CA SER A 59 15.68 14.30 12.73
C SER A 59 15.27 14.49 14.21
N TYR A 60 14.12 13.96 14.62
CA TYR A 60 13.69 14.06 16.01
C TYR A 60 14.51 13.19 16.96
N ILE A 61 14.91 12.00 16.54
CA ILE A 61 15.83 11.17 17.32
C ILE A 61 17.15 11.90 17.52
N ASP A 62 17.71 12.48 16.45
CA ASP A 62 18.98 13.21 16.49
C ASP A 62 18.88 14.49 17.35
N ASN A 63 17.75 15.18 17.32
CA ASN A 63 17.58 16.35 18.18
C ASN A 63 17.42 15.94 19.66
N LEU A 64 16.74 14.83 19.94
CA LEU A 64 16.54 14.32 21.30
C LEU A 64 17.81 13.71 21.92
N THR A 65 18.83 13.37 21.13
CA THR A 65 20.16 13.00 21.67
C THR A 65 20.98 14.20 22.11
N HIS A 66 20.58 15.42 21.74
CA HIS A 66 21.23 16.68 22.11
C HIS A 66 20.27 17.53 22.96
N PRO A 67 20.15 17.28 24.28
CA PRO A 67 19.12 17.90 25.13
C PRO A 67 19.21 19.43 25.26
N ASP A 68 20.33 20.03 24.88
CA ASP A 68 20.54 21.49 24.84
C ASP A 68 20.15 22.13 23.50
N ALA A 69 19.90 21.32 22.47
CA ALA A 69 19.39 21.81 21.20
C ALA A 69 17.91 22.16 21.39
N VAL A 70 17.54 23.41 21.10
CA VAL A 70 16.14 23.85 21.07
C VAL A 70 15.40 23.00 20.05
N THR A 71 14.78 21.92 20.51
CA THR A 71 13.94 21.05 19.69
C THR A 71 12.67 21.82 19.36
N THR A 72 12.64 22.48 18.21
CA THR A 72 11.40 22.78 17.54
C THR A 72 11.01 21.54 16.75
N ALA A 73 10.01 20.78 17.19
CA ALA A 73 9.35 19.82 16.32
C ALA A 73 8.61 20.61 15.24
N ALA A 74 9.32 20.99 14.19
CA ALA A 74 8.81 21.91 13.19
C ALA A 74 7.55 21.36 12.50
N PHE A 75 7.39 20.02 12.41
CA PHE A 75 6.27 19.39 11.72
C PHE A 75 5.81 18.05 12.32
N PRO A 76 4.51 17.87 12.65
CA PRO A 76 4.02 16.61 13.19
C PRO A 76 4.20 15.44 12.20
N MET A 77 4.55 14.27 12.72
CA MET A 77 4.55 13.02 11.96
C MET A 77 3.10 12.60 11.70
N ARG A 78 2.67 12.61 10.45
CA ARG A 78 1.28 12.29 10.07
C ARG A 78 1.20 11.78 8.65
N PHE A 79 0.20 10.96 8.42
CA PHE A 79 -0.25 10.61 7.08
C PHE A 79 -1.45 11.51 6.71
N THR A 80 -1.52 11.96 5.46
CA THR A 80 -2.65 12.77 5.02
C THR A 80 -3.88 11.91 4.81
N ARG A 81 -5.06 12.52 4.95
CA ARG A 81 -6.32 11.88 4.54
C ARG A 81 -6.28 11.48 3.05
N GLY A 82 -5.55 12.23 2.22
CA GLY A 82 -5.38 11.93 0.80
C GLY A 82 -4.69 10.59 0.56
N ALA A 83 -3.60 10.30 1.27
CA ALA A 83 -2.93 9.00 1.17
C ALA A 83 -3.85 7.85 1.60
N TRP A 84 -4.53 7.96 2.74
CA TRP A 84 -5.44 6.91 3.20
C TRP A 84 -6.63 6.70 2.27
N ASN A 85 -7.20 7.78 1.73
CA ASN A 85 -8.30 7.69 0.78
C ASN A 85 -7.83 7.07 -0.54
N ALA A 86 -6.64 7.42 -1.03
CA ALA A 86 -6.08 6.82 -2.24
C ALA A 86 -5.89 5.30 -2.08
N LEU A 87 -5.46 4.82 -0.91
CA LEU A 87 -5.33 3.38 -0.62
C LEU A 87 -6.68 2.68 -0.54
N LYS A 88 -7.70 3.34 0.00
CA LYS A 88 -9.07 2.81 0.09
C LYS A 88 -9.74 2.73 -1.28
N GLU A 89 -9.67 3.80 -2.06
CA GLU A 89 -10.30 3.91 -3.38
C GLU A 89 -9.71 2.96 -4.41
N THR A 90 -8.44 2.59 -4.24
CA THR A 90 -7.77 1.61 -5.10
C THR A 90 -8.01 0.16 -4.67
N GLY A 91 -8.64 -0.06 -3.51
CA GLY A 91 -8.83 -1.41 -2.94
C GLY A 91 -7.53 -2.05 -2.45
N LEU A 92 -6.41 -1.35 -2.50
CA LEU A 92 -5.08 -1.90 -2.25
C LEU A 92 -4.98 -2.59 -0.89
N ILE A 93 -5.58 -2.02 0.16
CA ILE A 93 -5.56 -2.60 1.51
C ILE A 93 -6.22 -4.00 1.52
N ALA A 94 -7.29 -4.20 0.75
CA ALA A 94 -7.99 -5.47 0.66
C ALA A 94 -7.23 -6.52 -0.17
N GLU A 95 -6.32 -6.07 -1.03
CA GLU A 95 -5.48 -6.92 -1.91
C GLU A 95 -4.09 -7.20 -1.31
N LEU A 96 -3.82 -6.74 -0.08
CA LEU A 96 -2.57 -7.04 0.60
C LEU A 96 -2.59 -8.46 1.15
N ASP A 97 -1.92 -9.36 0.44
CA ASP A 97 -1.70 -10.75 0.92
C ASP A 97 -0.70 -10.83 2.09
N ASP A 98 0.05 -9.76 2.36
CA ASP A 98 1.00 -9.68 3.48
C ASP A 98 0.31 -9.11 4.74
N PRO A 99 -0.10 -9.96 5.70
CA PRO A 99 -0.78 -9.51 6.92
C PRO A 99 0.12 -8.65 7.81
N THR A 100 1.45 -8.84 7.73
CA THR A 100 2.40 -8.04 8.49
C THR A 100 2.49 -6.62 7.91
N LEU A 101 2.46 -6.48 6.59
CA LEU A 101 2.40 -5.16 5.95
C LEU A 101 1.09 -4.47 6.31
N ALA A 102 -0.05 -5.16 6.14
CA ALA A 102 -1.36 -4.60 6.46
C ALA A 102 -1.43 -4.11 7.92
N TYR A 103 -1.01 -4.93 8.88
CA TYR A 103 -0.92 -4.54 10.29
C TYR A 103 -0.06 -3.28 10.50
N ARG A 104 1.10 -3.20 9.85
CA ARG A 104 1.99 -2.04 9.96
C ARG A 104 1.36 -0.79 9.36
N LEU A 105 0.70 -0.88 8.21
CA LEU A 105 -0.05 0.23 7.63
C LEU A 105 -1.04 0.79 8.65
N PHE A 106 -1.85 -0.07 9.27
CA PHE A 106 -2.80 0.38 10.30
C PHE A 106 -2.13 1.00 11.53
N ARG A 107 -0.99 0.48 11.96
CA ARG A 107 -0.27 0.94 13.16
C ARG A 107 0.52 2.24 12.95
N MET A 108 0.95 2.54 11.73
CA MET A 108 1.79 3.72 11.47
C MET A 108 1.13 5.02 11.93
N ASN A 109 -0.18 5.18 11.73
CA ASN A 109 -0.87 6.40 12.17
C ASN A 109 -0.95 6.51 13.70
N GLU A 110 -1.24 5.39 14.39
CA GLU A 110 -1.26 5.33 15.86
C GLU A 110 0.11 5.67 16.45
N LEU A 111 1.18 5.06 15.91
CA LEU A 111 2.54 5.31 16.35
C LEU A 111 2.97 6.76 16.11
N GLY A 112 2.57 7.36 14.98
CA GLY A 112 2.81 8.78 14.70
C GLY A 112 2.13 9.69 15.73
N VAL A 113 0.89 9.41 16.12
CA VAL A 113 0.17 10.16 17.18
C VAL A 113 0.87 10.04 18.53
N ILE A 114 1.27 8.83 18.92
CA ILE A 114 1.99 8.59 20.19
C ILE A 114 3.32 9.34 20.20
N ALA A 115 4.10 9.24 19.12
CA ALA A 115 5.39 9.90 19.01
C ALA A 115 5.26 11.43 19.07
N ASN A 116 4.32 12.02 18.32
CA ASN A 116 4.03 13.45 18.40
C ASN A 116 3.61 13.90 19.82
N GLY A 117 2.77 13.10 20.50
CA GLY A 117 2.31 13.42 21.84
C GLY A 117 3.45 13.49 22.86
N ASN A 118 4.42 12.57 22.77
CA ASN A 118 5.58 12.56 23.66
C ASN A 118 6.62 13.63 23.30
N LEU A 119 6.82 13.92 22.01
CA LEU A 119 7.61 15.09 21.57
C LEU A 119 7.03 16.38 22.14
N ARG A 120 5.71 16.56 22.06
CA ARG A 120 5.05 17.74 22.60
C ARG A 120 5.21 17.86 24.12
N ARG A 121 5.15 16.76 24.86
CA ARG A 121 5.40 16.74 26.31
C ARG A 121 6.84 17.12 26.64
N PHE A 122 7.81 16.66 25.87
CA PHE A 122 9.20 17.05 26.01
C PHE A 122 9.40 18.55 25.76
N GLU A 123 8.85 19.09 24.68
CA GLU A 123 8.91 20.54 24.37
C GLU A 123 8.32 21.39 25.51
N LEU A 124 7.15 21.00 26.03
CA LEU A 124 6.51 21.71 27.14
C LEU A 124 7.38 21.68 28.40
N ALA A 125 7.99 20.54 28.72
CA ALA A 125 8.88 20.43 29.88
C ALA A 125 10.13 21.32 29.75
N HIS A 126 10.62 21.52 28.53
CA HIS A 126 11.74 22.41 28.24
C HIS A 126 11.34 23.89 28.37
N LEU A 127 10.13 24.26 27.90
CA LEU A 127 9.58 25.61 28.03
C LEU A 127 9.21 25.99 29.47
N GLU A 128 8.74 25.01 30.26
CA GLU A 128 8.34 25.18 31.66
C GLU A 128 9.52 25.01 32.64
N GLU A 129 10.76 24.90 32.14
CA GLU A 129 12.00 24.72 32.93
C GLU A 129 11.92 23.60 33.98
N THR A 130 11.15 22.55 33.70
CA THR A 130 10.91 21.45 34.66
C THR A 130 12.03 20.41 34.57
N GLY A 131 13.26 20.82 34.91
CA GLY A 131 14.51 20.10 34.66
C GLY A 131 14.54 18.63 35.09
N GLY A 132 13.85 18.27 36.17
CA GLY A 132 13.79 16.88 36.66
C GLY A 132 13.06 15.90 35.75
N LYS A 133 12.20 16.38 34.83
CA LYS A 133 11.41 15.53 33.92
C LYS A 133 11.92 15.54 32.47
N ILE A 134 12.83 16.45 32.13
CA ILE A 134 13.30 16.65 30.74
C ILE A 134 14.02 15.40 30.24
N ALA A 135 14.93 14.83 31.04
CA ALA A 135 15.68 13.63 30.65
C ALA A 135 14.77 12.41 30.44
N GLU A 136 13.81 12.17 31.35
CA GLU A 136 12.87 11.06 31.24
C GLU A 136 11.94 11.21 30.03
N LEU A 137 11.38 12.40 29.84
CA LEU A 137 10.50 12.69 28.71
C LEU A 137 11.26 12.65 27.37
N GLY A 138 12.52 13.10 27.35
CA GLY A 138 13.39 13.04 26.18
C GLY A 138 13.68 11.61 25.77
N GLU A 139 14.02 10.75 26.72
CA GLU A 139 14.26 9.32 26.45
C GLU A 139 12.97 8.60 26.00
N LEU A 140 11.84 8.91 26.63
CA LEU A 140 10.54 8.37 26.21
C LEU A 140 10.17 8.82 24.80
N ALA A 141 10.34 10.10 24.47
CA ALA A 141 10.08 10.63 23.14
C ALA A 141 11.00 9.97 22.10
N ARG A 142 12.28 9.79 22.43
CA ARG A 142 13.29 9.17 21.57
C ARG A 142 12.94 7.72 21.27
N LYS A 143 12.58 6.94 22.29
CA LYS A 143 12.16 5.54 22.14
C LYS A 143 10.93 5.41 21.23
N ASN A 144 9.95 6.29 21.38
CA ASN A 144 8.74 6.27 20.54
C ASN A 144 9.05 6.66 19.09
N CYS A 145 9.90 7.67 18.86
CA CYS A 145 10.35 8.04 17.52
C CYS A 145 11.14 6.89 16.87
N ALA A 146 12.00 6.21 17.62
CA ALA A 146 12.77 5.06 17.13
C ALA A 146 11.86 3.86 16.78
N HIS A 147 10.83 3.59 17.61
CA HIS A 147 9.86 2.54 17.31
C HIS A 147 9.02 2.85 16.06
N TYR A 148 8.64 4.12 15.90
CA TYR A 148 7.95 4.59 14.70
C TYR A 148 8.84 4.48 13.46
N LEU A 149 10.09 4.93 13.54
CA LEU A 149 11.10 4.81 12.48
C LEU A 149 11.28 3.35 12.02
N ALA A 150 11.49 2.42 12.95
CA ALA A 150 11.62 1.00 12.64
C ALA A 150 10.37 0.45 11.92
N THR A 151 9.18 0.93 12.31
CA THR A 151 7.92 0.54 11.64
C THR A 151 7.84 1.08 10.22
N LEU A 152 8.25 2.33 10.00
CA LEU A 152 8.32 2.95 8.67
C LEU A 152 9.32 2.24 7.76
N ASP A 153 10.54 1.97 8.23
CA ASP A 153 11.58 1.27 7.45
C ASP A 153 11.08 -0.10 6.99
N MET A 154 10.45 -0.86 7.88
CA MET A 154 9.88 -2.17 7.54
C MET A 154 8.71 -2.07 6.56
N ALA A 155 7.87 -1.04 6.66
CA ALA A 155 6.79 -0.81 5.70
C ALA A 155 7.35 -0.41 4.32
N LEU A 156 8.31 0.51 4.26
CA LEU A 156 8.95 0.97 3.03
C LEU A 156 9.65 -0.16 2.28
N ASN A 157 10.43 -0.99 2.98
CA ASN A 157 11.11 -2.14 2.37
C ASN A 157 10.11 -3.12 1.74
N LYS A 158 8.97 -3.37 2.39
CA LYS A 158 7.91 -4.24 1.85
C LYS A 158 7.18 -3.61 0.67
N LEU A 159 6.92 -2.30 0.73
CA LEU A 159 6.28 -1.56 -0.36
C LEU A 159 7.19 -1.48 -1.60
N GLN A 160 8.53 -1.46 -1.45
CA GLN A 160 9.47 -1.57 -2.56
C GLN A 160 9.33 -2.91 -3.30
N GLY A 161 9.19 -4.02 -2.57
CA GLY A 161 9.01 -5.35 -3.16
C GLY A 161 7.71 -5.52 -3.97
N ILE A 162 6.66 -4.74 -3.68
CA ILE A 162 5.41 -4.78 -4.45
C ILE A 162 5.59 -4.17 -5.85
N GLU A 163 6.43 -3.14 -5.97
CA GLU A 163 6.68 -2.45 -7.24
C GLU A 163 7.53 -3.30 -8.20
N SER A 164 8.51 -4.05 -7.68
CA SER A 164 9.33 -4.96 -8.50
C SER A 164 8.51 -6.10 -9.10
N VAL A 165 7.58 -6.69 -8.32
CA VAL A 165 6.70 -7.77 -8.81
C VAL A 165 5.70 -7.26 -9.86
N GLN A 166 5.22 -6.02 -9.71
CA GLN A 166 4.29 -5.43 -10.69
C GLN A 166 4.97 -5.04 -12.00
N LEU A 167 6.20 -4.49 -11.94
CA LEU A 167 6.98 -4.17 -13.15
C LEU A 167 7.36 -5.43 -13.94
N GLU A 168 7.66 -6.53 -13.25
CA GLU A 168 7.89 -7.84 -13.90
C GLU A 168 6.61 -8.38 -14.53
N ALA A 169 5.46 -8.30 -13.85
CA ALA A 169 4.18 -8.71 -14.41
C ALA A 169 3.73 -7.86 -15.63
N GLU A 170 4.10 -6.57 -15.68
CA GLU A 170 3.87 -5.69 -16.83
C GLU A 170 4.84 -5.98 -18.00
N ALA A 171 6.09 -6.33 -17.71
CA ALA A 171 7.10 -6.64 -18.72
C ALA A 171 6.91 -8.01 -19.37
N PHE A 172 6.43 -9.01 -18.61
CA PHE A 172 6.31 -10.40 -19.06
C PHE A 172 4.86 -10.86 -19.30
N GLY A 173 3.86 -10.01 -19.01
CA GLY A 173 2.44 -10.37 -19.08
C GLY A 173 1.99 -11.26 -17.92
N PRO A 174 0.67 -11.46 -17.71
CA PRO A 174 0.20 -12.39 -16.68
C PRO A 174 0.75 -13.79 -17.01
N GLU A 175 1.46 -14.42 -16.06
CA GLU A 175 1.85 -15.81 -16.22
C GLU A 175 0.60 -16.63 -16.58
N PRO A 176 0.68 -17.49 -17.61
CA PRO A 176 -0.42 -18.38 -17.90
C PRO A 176 -0.69 -19.17 -16.63
N ARG A 177 -1.93 -19.08 -16.11
CA ARG A 177 -2.38 -19.97 -15.05
C ARG A 177 -2.08 -21.38 -15.53
N GLN A 178 -1.16 -22.07 -14.86
CA GLN A 178 -1.06 -23.51 -14.97
C GLN A 178 -2.29 -24.09 -14.28
N ASP A 179 -3.42 -24.01 -14.95
CA ASP A 179 -4.59 -24.81 -14.62
C ASP A 179 -4.18 -26.25 -14.94
N GLY A 180 -3.79 -26.97 -13.89
CA GLY A 180 -3.36 -28.35 -13.98
C GLY A 180 -4.44 -29.24 -14.60
N ASN A 181 -4.02 -30.01 -15.60
CA ASN A 181 -4.55 -31.30 -16.03
C ASN A 181 -6.07 -31.54 -15.92
N ALA A 182 -6.75 -31.40 -17.06
CA ALA A 182 -7.79 -32.35 -17.45
C ALA A 182 -7.81 -32.48 -18.98
N MET A 183 -6.73 -33.05 -19.54
CA MET A 183 -6.71 -33.53 -20.92
C MET A 183 -6.18 -34.97 -20.91
N GLU A 184 -6.99 -35.91 -20.41
CA GLU A 184 -6.93 -37.27 -20.93
C GLU A 184 -7.76 -37.30 -22.21
N LEU A 185 -7.05 -37.09 -23.31
CA LEU A 185 -7.54 -37.42 -24.64
C LEU A 185 -7.74 -38.93 -24.73
N SER A 186 -8.93 -39.28 -25.21
CA SER A 186 -9.19 -40.47 -26.00
C SER A 186 -8.04 -40.78 -26.97
N ASP A 187 -7.47 -41.97 -26.89
CA ASP A 187 -7.50 -42.97 -27.97
C ASP A 187 -6.47 -44.07 -27.72
N ALA A 188 -6.94 -45.32 -27.58
CA ALA A 188 -6.27 -46.47 -28.15
C ALA A 188 -7.28 -47.61 -28.33
N ARG A 189 -7.58 -47.88 -29.59
CA ARG A 189 -8.30 -49.05 -30.08
C ARG A 189 -7.61 -50.34 -29.61
N GLY A 190 -8.42 -51.31 -29.22
CA GLY A 190 -8.12 -52.73 -29.05
C GLY A 190 -9.42 -53.49 -28.98
#